data_AF-A0A6M2BUR7-F1
#
_entry.id   AF-A0A6M2BUR7-F1
#
_cell.length_a   1.000
_cell.length_b   1.000
_cell.length_c   1.000
_cell.angle_alpha   90.00
_cell.angle_beta   90.00
_cell.angle_gamma   90.00
#
_symmetry.space_group_name_H-M   'P 1'
#
loop_
_entity.id
_entity.type
_entity.pdbx_description
1 polymer ?
#
loop_
_entity_poly.entity_id
_entity_poly.type
_entity_poly.pdbx_seq_one_letter_code
_entity_poly.pdbx_strand_id
1 'polypeptide(L)'
;MLRIRKIHDDHSVANRDVIAQVQEILRAQFPGAQNRDVDKIPLQLRDPFQYRYQSVLLVAESALGKVKGFAMLLHMPDVQAVFLELISTGADVTGGGLGGGLYERVREEAAARGALGLFFECSVDDPAVIRDPDKLAQNRQRLKFYERFGARPIADNAYDTPVFEGDQDLYYLMYDALGSTQPLRREVLQPIVSAILERKYAHLIPAADIAKVAESFKSDIAELRPPRYQRRVASAPATPAEGPGRIALLVNADHDIHHIRDRGYVEAPVRIPLILEELDKTGLFKRVEARHAPQALLLKVHTRAYLDYLRDACIQLPPGKSIYPVIFPVRNLQRPPKDLELQIGYYCTDTFTPLNANVYRAARGAVDCALTGAELLFEGFDLAYALVRPPGHHAERRVFGGFCYLNNAAIAAEYLSQYGRVAILDLDFHHGNGQQDIFYERADVFTVSIHGAPPAAYPHCSGFADERGQLAGEGANLNLPLPETITAERYRQTLHKALAAIREFGPAFLVVCLGLDTAKADPTGSWPLIAKDFDGNGRLIGALGLPTLIVQEGGYRTRTLGVNARSFFEGLWAAHRAGDRGPV
;
A
#
# COMPACT_ATOMS: atom_id res chain seq x y z
N MET A 1 12.36 15.16 4.93
CA MET A 1 11.38 14.95 3.84
C MET A 1 10.00 14.85 4.48
N LEU A 2 8.99 15.53 3.93
CA LEU A 2 7.60 15.40 4.37
C LEU A 2 6.96 14.25 3.60
N ARG A 3 6.27 13.35 4.28
CA ARG A 3 5.55 12.23 3.68
C ARG A 3 4.05 12.46 3.85
N ILE A 4 3.25 12.26 2.82
CA ILE A 4 1.78 12.30 2.93
C ILE A 4 1.29 10.87 3.02
N ARG A 5 0.75 10.49 4.19
CA ARG A 5 0.21 9.17 4.48
C ARG A 5 -1.32 9.20 4.44
N LYS A 6 -1.92 8.07 4.09
CA LYS A 6 -3.36 7.83 4.16
C LYS A 6 -3.71 7.09 5.44
N ILE A 7 -4.73 7.57 6.16
CA ILE A 7 -5.26 6.98 7.38
C ILE A 7 -6.72 6.60 7.13
N HIS A 8 -7.04 5.33 7.37
CA HIS A 8 -8.36 4.74 7.15
C HIS A 8 -9.03 4.27 8.44
N ASP A 9 -8.28 4.19 9.53
CA ASP A 9 -8.74 3.71 10.82
C ASP A 9 -7.88 4.33 11.93
N ASP A 10 -8.29 4.10 13.17
CA ASP A 10 -7.56 4.39 14.40
C ASP A 10 -7.30 3.11 15.20
N HIS A 11 -7.05 1.98 14.54
CA HIS A 11 -6.78 0.70 15.20
C HIS A 11 -5.36 0.62 15.75
N SER A 12 -4.37 1.10 14.99
CA SER A 12 -2.98 1.09 15.44
C SER A 12 -2.68 2.26 16.37
N VAL A 13 -1.72 2.06 17.28
CA VAL A 13 -1.22 3.15 18.16
C VAL A 13 -0.71 4.31 17.32
N ALA A 14 0.04 4.02 16.25
CA ALA A 14 0.55 5.03 15.33
C ALA A 14 -0.57 5.84 14.63
N ASN A 15 -1.68 5.21 14.24
CA ASN A 15 -2.81 5.93 13.67
C ASN A 15 -3.56 6.76 14.72
N ARG A 16 -3.73 6.23 15.94
CA ARG A 16 -4.33 6.99 17.06
C ARG A 16 -3.51 8.23 17.40
N ASP A 17 -2.19 8.11 17.47
CA ASP A 17 -1.28 9.23 17.76
C ASP A 17 -1.33 10.29 16.65
N VAL A 18 -1.42 9.85 15.39
CA VAL A 18 -1.58 10.76 14.24
C VAL A 18 -2.93 11.47 14.28
N ILE A 19 -4.01 10.75 14.58
CA ILE A 19 -5.36 11.34 14.67
C ILE A 19 -5.43 12.32 15.84
N ALA A 20 -4.81 12.01 16.98
CA ALA A 20 -4.71 12.94 18.11
C ALA A 20 -4.01 14.25 17.70
N GLN A 21 -2.89 14.17 16.98
CA GLN A 21 -2.20 15.35 16.46
C GLN A 21 -3.06 16.13 15.43
N VAL A 22 -3.84 15.44 14.59
CA VAL A 22 -4.80 16.10 13.68
C VAL A 22 -5.90 16.83 14.46
N GLN A 23 -6.44 16.20 15.51
CA GLN A 23 -7.43 16.82 16.40
C GLN A 23 -6.86 18.05 17.12
N GLU A 24 -5.59 18.01 17.54
CA GLU A 24 -4.89 19.18 18.10
C GLU A 24 -4.76 20.33 17.10
N ILE A 25 -4.35 20.04 15.86
CA ILE A 25 -4.28 21.05 14.79
C ILE A 25 -5.67 21.65 14.54
N LEU A 26 -6.72 20.82 14.51
CA LEU A 26 -8.08 21.30 14.32
C LEU A 26 -8.53 22.24 15.44
N ARG A 27 -8.33 21.85 16.70
CA ARG A 27 -8.69 22.71 17.85
C ARG A 27 -7.90 24.03 17.86
N ALA A 28 -6.64 24.01 17.42
CA ALA A 28 -5.82 25.20 17.34
C ALA A 28 -6.20 26.14 16.17
N GLN A 29 -6.52 25.59 15.00
CA GLN A 29 -6.82 26.35 13.78
C GLN A 29 -8.28 26.80 13.70
N PHE A 30 -9.19 26.09 14.35
CA PHE A 30 -10.62 26.37 14.34
C PHE A 30 -11.17 26.44 15.79
N PRO A 31 -10.89 27.51 16.54
CA PRO A 31 -11.33 27.63 17.94
C PRO A 31 -12.85 27.59 18.13
N GLY A 32 -13.62 27.91 17.07
CA GLY A 32 -15.08 27.81 17.06
C GLY A 32 -15.63 26.43 16.68
N ALA A 33 -14.78 25.47 16.32
CA ALA A 33 -15.23 24.11 16.04
C ALA A 33 -15.71 23.44 17.33
N GLN A 34 -16.86 22.79 17.28
CA GLN A 34 -17.38 22.09 18.45
C GLN A 34 -16.55 20.84 18.71
N ASN A 35 -16.27 20.52 19.98
CA ASN A 35 -15.49 19.33 20.34
C ASN A 35 -16.06 18.05 19.71
N ARG A 36 -17.39 17.94 19.62
CA ARG A 36 -18.04 16.80 18.95
C ARG A 36 -17.62 16.60 17.50
N ASP A 37 -17.32 17.68 16.76
CA ASP A 37 -16.91 17.62 15.36
C ASP A 37 -15.45 17.20 15.19
N VAL A 38 -14.63 17.46 16.19
CA VAL A 38 -13.22 17.01 16.24
C VAL A 38 -13.15 15.57 16.74
N ASP A 39 -13.93 15.24 17.75
CA ASP A 39 -13.89 13.95 18.45
C ASP A 39 -14.56 12.83 17.64
N LYS A 40 -15.39 13.15 16.64
CA LYS A 40 -16.02 12.16 15.73
C LYS A 40 -15.08 11.58 14.68
N ILE A 41 -13.90 12.18 14.44
CA ILE A 41 -12.98 11.76 13.35
C ILE A 41 -12.63 10.26 13.39
N PRO A 42 -12.25 9.66 14.54
CA PRO A 42 -12.00 8.22 14.62
C PRO A 42 -13.21 7.38 14.18
N LEU A 43 -14.41 7.76 14.62
CA LEU A 43 -15.65 7.05 14.28
C LEU A 43 -15.99 7.21 12.79
N GLN A 44 -15.82 8.40 12.23
CA GLN A 44 -15.99 8.67 10.80
C GLN A 44 -15.06 7.82 9.91
N LEU A 45 -13.86 7.50 10.38
CA LEU A 45 -12.92 6.62 9.67
C LEU A 45 -13.37 5.14 9.71
N ARG A 46 -13.93 4.69 10.83
CA ARG A 46 -14.33 3.28 11.03
C ARG A 46 -15.68 2.91 10.42
N ASP A 47 -16.67 3.80 10.46
CA ASP A 47 -18.07 3.46 10.20
C ASP A 47 -18.66 4.15 8.96
N PRO A 48 -18.32 3.69 7.74
CA PRO A 48 -18.86 4.29 6.52
C PRO A 48 -20.38 4.09 6.37
N PHE A 49 -20.98 3.12 7.07
CA PHE A 49 -22.42 2.83 6.98
C PHE A 49 -23.23 3.86 7.74
N GLN A 50 -22.81 4.20 8.97
CA GLN A 50 -23.45 5.26 9.75
C GLN A 50 -23.49 6.59 8.99
N TYR A 51 -22.37 6.94 8.34
CA TYR A 51 -22.22 8.24 7.71
C TYR A 51 -22.60 8.29 6.22
N ARG A 52 -22.84 7.13 5.59
CA ARG A 52 -23.13 6.99 4.15
C ARG A 52 -22.01 7.57 3.26
N TYR A 53 -20.77 7.55 3.72
CA TYR A 53 -19.57 7.89 2.94
C TYR A 53 -18.35 7.17 3.51
N GLN A 54 -17.31 7.00 2.69
CA GLN A 54 -16.01 6.49 3.14
C GLN A 54 -15.08 7.67 3.43
N SER A 55 -14.67 7.81 4.68
CA SER A 55 -13.73 8.85 5.09
C SER A 55 -12.30 8.44 4.77
N VAL A 56 -11.49 9.40 4.33
CA VAL A 56 -10.05 9.23 4.10
C VAL A 56 -9.33 10.43 4.70
N LEU A 57 -8.42 10.17 5.63
CA LEU A 57 -7.59 11.22 6.22
C LEU A 57 -6.19 11.16 5.61
N LEU A 58 -5.82 12.16 4.83
CA LEU A 58 -4.46 12.37 4.36
C LEU A 58 -3.68 13.20 5.37
N VAL A 59 -2.49 12.75 5.75
CA VAL A 59 -1.68 13.40 6.78
C VAL A 59 -0.27 13.61 6.27
N ALA A 60 0.18 14.87 6.25
CA ALA A 60 1.56 15.22 5.99
C ALA A 60 2.37 15.14 7.29
N GLU A 61 3.27 14.16 7.39
CA GLU A 61 4.11 13.92 8.56
C GLU A 61 5.60 14.14 8.26
N SER A 62 6.33 14.58 9.27
CA SER A 62 7.80 14.60 9.26
C SER A 62 8.36 13.20 9.47
N ALA A 63 9.66 13.00 9.18
CA ALA A 63 10.35 11.73 9.41
C ALA A 63 10.32 11.23 10.87
N LEU A 64 10.01 12.12 11.83
CA LEU A 64 9.87 11.80 13.26
C LEU A 64 8.41 11.53 13.68
N GLY A 65 7.47 11.39 12.73
CA GLY A 65 6.05 11.13 13.01
C GLY A 65 5.24 12.34 13.47
N LYS A 66 5.84 13.55 13.50
CA LYS A 66 5.10 14.79 13.80
C LYS A 66 4.24 15.21 12.60
N VAL A 67 2.94 15.37 12.80
CA VAL A 67 1.99 15.86 11.80
C VAL A 67 2.19 17.36 11.57
N LYS A 68 2.26 17.74 10.28
CA LYS A 68 2.45 19.12 9.81
C LYS A 68 1.24 19.66 9.03
N GLY A 69 0.36 18.79 8.57
CA GLY A 69 -0.90 19.17 7.95
C GLY A 69 -1.72 17.95 7.61
N PHE A 70 -2.98 18.17 7.24
CA PHE A 70 -3.88 17.08 6.89
C PHE A 70 -4.95 17.56 5.89
N ALA A 71 -5.61 16.59 5.26
CA ALA A 71 -6.83 16.78 4.50
C ALA A 71 -7.80 15.62 4.76
N MET A 72 -9.09 15.90 4.97
CA MET A 72 -10.14 14.92 5.16
C MET A 72 -11.04 14.87 3.93
N LEU A 73 -11.16 13.70 3.30
CA LEU A 73 -12.01 13.46 2.16
C LEU A 73 -13.16 12.53 2.53
N LEU A 74 -14.35 12.83 2.03
CA LEU A 74 -15.55 12.01 2.16
C LEU A 74 -15.93 11.48 0.78
N HIS A 75 -15.65 10.20 0.53
CA HIS A 75 -16.00 9.54 -0.73
C HIS A 75 -17.43 9.00 -0.68
N MET A 76 -18.25 9.43 -1.63
CA MET A 76 -19.66 9.11 -1.75
C MET A 76 -19.87 8.24 -3.01
N PRO A 77 -19.70 6.92 -2.90
CA PRO A 77 -19.67 6.03 -4.07
C PRO A 77 -21.02 5.97 -4.80
N ASP A 78 -22.13 6.18 -4.10
CA ASP A 78 -23.48 6.11 -4.65
C ASP A 78 -23.81 7.27 -5.62
N VAL A 79 -23.12 8.41 -5.47
CA VAL A 79 -23.22 9.56 -6.37
C VAL A 79 -21.90 9.86 -7.09
N GLN A 80 -20.92 8.96 -7.00
CA GLN A 80 -19.59 9.07 -7.61
C GLN A 80 -18.92 10.43 -7.36
N ALA A 81 -18.97 10.94 -6.13
CA ALA A 81 -18.41 12.24 -5.77
C ALA A 81 -17.50 12.14 -4.56
N VAL A 82 -16.53 13.05 -4.48
CA VAL A 82 -15.68 13.23 -3.30
C VAL A 82 -15.85 14.63 -2.78
N PHE A 83 -16.11 14.74 -1.48
CA PHE A 83 -16.18 16.00 -0.77
C PHE A 83 -14.92 16.21 0.07
N LEU A 84 -14.17 17.29 -0.16
CA LEU A 84 -13.07 17.69 0.73
C LEU A 84 -13.68 18.44 1.93
N GLU A 85 -13.73 17.76 3.07
CA GLU A 85 -14.33 18.29 4.29
C GLU A 85 -13.44 19.34 4.94
N LEU A 86 -12.15 19.02 5.12
CA LEU A 86 -11.19 19.87 5.82
C LEU A 86 -9.83 19.74 5.15
N ILE A 87 -9.10 20.86 5.08
CA ILE A 87 -7.67 20.88 4.74
C ILE A 87 -7.01 21.95 5.59
N SER A 88 -5.92 21.60 6.27
CA SER A 88 -5.23 22.55 7.13
C SER A 88 -3.77 22.16 7.34
N THR A 89 -2.96 23.15 7.68
CA THR A 89 -1.56 22.99 8.10
C THR A 89 -1.41 23.38 9.56
N GLY A 90 -0.45 22.78 10.26
CA GLY A 90 -0.12 23.14 11.63
C GLY A 90 0.31 24.61 11.75
N ALA A 91 0.06 25.23 12.89
CA ALA A 91 0.43 26.63 13.16
C ALA A 91 1.95 26.88 13.07
N ASP A 92 2.75 25.84 13.29
CA ASP A 92 4.22 25.86 13.24
C ASP A 92 4.78 25.69 11.81
N VAL A 93 3.93 25.64 10.77
CA VAL A 93 4.37 25.51 9.38
C VAL A 93 4.53 26.87 8.72
N THR A 94 5.77 27.34 8.63
CA THR A 94 6.15 28.55 7.88
C THR A 94 6.75 28.15 6.54
N GLY A 95 5.94 28.04 5.49
CA GLY A 95 6.45 27.73 4.14
C GLY A 95 5.35 27.47 3.11
N GLY A 96 5.39 28.19 1.98
CA GLY A 96 4.48 28.00 0.87
C GLY A 96 4.82 26.73 0.09
N GLY A 97 3.97 25.70 0.19
CA GLY A 97 4.13 24.47 -0.59
C GLY A 97 3.33 23.29 -0.04
N LEU A 98 3.30 23.11 1.27
CA LEU A 98 2.64 21.96 1.90
C LEU A 98 1.14 21.88 1.60
N GLY A 99 0.42 23.00 1.72
CA GLY A 99 -0.99 23.05 1.35
C GLY A 99 -1.23 22.69 -0.12
N GLY A 100 -0.29 23.07 -1.00
CA GLY A 100 -0.34 22.68 -2.42
C GLY A 100 -0.17 21.19 -2.63
N GLY A 101 0.87 20.60 -2.04
CA GLY A 101 1.10 19.15 -2.12
C GLY A 101 -0.04 18.33 -1.50
N LEU A 102 -0.63 18.80 -0.39
CA LEU A 102 -1.83 18.17 0.19
C LEU A 102 -3.02 18.25 -0.77
N TYR A 103 -3.28 19.41 -1.38
CA TYR A 103 -4.40 19.56 -2.30
C TYR A 103 -4.21 18.76 -3.60
N GLU A 104 -2.98 18.66 -4.13
CA GLU A 104 -2.67 17.77 -5.25
C GLU A 104 -2.94 16.31 -4.90
N ARG A 105 -2.51 15.86 -3.71
CA ARG A 105 -2.80 14.51 -3.23
C ARG A 105 -4.29 14.25 -3.05
N VAL A 106 -5.06 15.26 -2.60
CA VAL A 106 -6.54 15.19 -2.55
C VAL A 106 -7.13 14.95 -3.94
N ARG A 107 -6.65 15.67 -4.96
CA ARG A 107 -7.11 15.50 -6.36
C ARG A 107 -6.78 14.12 -6.90
N GLU A 108 -5.56 13.61 -6.64
CA GLU A 108 -5.16 12.26 -7.03
C GLU A 108 -6.03 11.19 -6.37
N GLU A 109 -6.30 11.31 -5.07
CA GLU A 109 -7.15 10.38 -4.33
C GLU A 109 -8.59 10.41 -4.82
N ALA A 110 -9.13 11.60 -5.12
CA ALA A 110 -10.48 11.73 -5.68
C ALA A 110 -10.58 11.09 -7.06
N ALA A 111 -9.59 11.31 -7.93
CA ALA A 111 -9.52 10.67 -9.24
C ALA A 111 -9.38 9.14 -9.12
N ALA A 112 -8.58 8.65 -8.18
CA ALA A 112 -8.36 7.22 -7.97
C ALA A 112 -9.62 6.45 -7.59
N ARG A 113 -10.56 7.14 -6.96
CA ARG A 113 -11.87 6.59 -6.58
C ARG A 113 -12.92 6.69 -7.69
N GLY A 114 -12.54 7.19 -8.87
CA GLY A 114 -13.45 7.35 -10.00
C GLY A 114 -14.49 8.45 -9.78
N ALA A 115 -14.16 9.48 -8.98
CA ALA A 115 -15.06 10.59 -8.73
C ALA A 115 -15.29 11.43 -10.00
N LEU A 116 -16.53 11.84 -10.24
CA LEU A 116 -16.90 12.76 -11.33
C LEU A 116 -16.35 14.18 -11.11
N GLY A 117 -16.05 14.52 -9.85
CA GLY A 117 -15.34 15.72 -9.47
C GLY A 117 -15.10 15.80 -7.97
N LEU A 118 -14.29 16.79 -7.58
CA LEU A 118 -14.01 17.12 -6.20
C LEU A 118 -14.80 18.36 -5.81
N PHE A 119 -15.60 18.23 -4.75
CA PHE A 119 -16.48 19.26 -4.22
C PHE A 119 -15.99 19.69 -2.84
N PHE A 120 -16.14 20.97 -2.49
CA PHE A 120 -15.84 21.47 -1.14
C PHE A 120 -16.45 22.85 -0.93
N GLU A 121 -16.48 23.28 0.33
CA GLU A 121 -16.99 24.59 0.70
C GLU A 121 -15.83 25.58 0.87
N CYS A 122 -15.98 26.78 0.30
CA CYS A 122 -15.06 27.88 0.53
C CYS A 122 -15.83 29.15 0.85
N SER A 123 -15.43 29.84 1.91
CA SER A 123 -16.08 31.07 2.37
C SER A 123 -16.17 32.12 1.26
N VAL A 124 -17.30 32.81 1.18
CA VAL A 124 -17.59 33.79 0.12
C VAL A 124 -16.65 35.01 0.18
N ASP A 125 -16.39 35.61 -0.98
CA ASP A 125 -15.55 36.81 -1.13
C ASP A 125 -16.33 38.06 -1.57
N ASP A 126 -17.65 38.05 -1.39
CA ASP A 126 -18.51 39.18 -1.71
C ASP A 126 -18.36 40.29 -0.65
N PRO A 127 -17.83 41.48 -1.02
CA PRO A 127 -17.70 42.60 -0.09
C PRO A 127 -19.04 43.16 0.40
N ALA A 128 -20.17 42.85 -0.25
CA ALA A 128 -21.50 43.23 0.23
C ALA A 128 -21.94 42.35 1.42
N VAL A 129 -21.45 41.12 1.49
CA VAL A 129 -21.75 40.15 2.56
C VAL A 129 -20.70 40.22 3.67
N ILE A 130 -19.42 40.06 3.31
CA ILE A 130 -18.32 40.02 4.28
C ILE A 130 -17.84 41.44 4.57
N ARG A 131 -18.31 41.98 5.70
CA ARG A 131 -18.02 43.36 6.12
C ARG A 131 -16.67 43.51 6.82
N ASP A 132 -16.16 42.42 7.40
CA ASP A 132 -14.85 42.38 8.06
C ASP A 132 -13.73 42.33 7.00
N PRO A 133 -12.87 43.37 6.91
CA PRO A 133 -11.80 43.44 5.92
C PRO A 133 -10.77 42.31 6.01
N ASP A 134 -10.47 41.84 7.21
CA ASP A 134 -9.48 40.79 7.44
C ASP A 134 -10.04 39.42 7.02
N LYS A 135 -11.30 39.15 7.37
CA LYS A 135 -12.00 37.94 6.87
C LYS A 135 -12.12 37.96 5.35
N LEU A 136 -12.48 39.11 4.76
CA LEU A 136 -12.57 39.25 3.31
C LEU A 136 -11.22 38.97 2.65
N ALA A 137 -10.12 39.51 3.18
CA ALA A 137 -8.78 39.24 2.67
C ALA A 137 -8.41 37.75 2.75
N GLN A 138 -8.74 37.07 3.86
CA GLN A 138 -8.50 35.63 4.03
C GLN A 138 -9.34 34.79 3.05
N ASN A 139 -10.62 35.11 2.86
CA ASN A 139 -11.50 34.41 1.92
C ASN A 139 -10.99 34.53 0.48
N ARG A 140 -10.53 35.73 0.08
CA ARG A 140 -9.89 35.97 -1.22
C ARG A 140 -8.62 35.15 -1.40
N GLN A 141 -7.79 35.04 -0.36
CA GLN A 141 -6.57 34.20 -0.41
C GLN A 141 -6.89 32.71 -0.58
N ARG A 142 -7.91 32.20 0.12
CA ARG A 142 -8.38 30.80 -0.02
C ARG A 142 -8.89 30.53 -1.44
N LEU A 143 -9.74 31.39 -1.98
CA LEU A 143 -10.23 31.25 -3.36
C LEU A 143 -9.09 31.33 -4.38
N LYS A 144 -8.16 32.28 -4.21
CA LYS A 144 -6.96 32.37 -5.06
C LYS A 144 -6.11 31.10 -5.01
N PHE A 145 -6.00 30.47 -3.84
CA PHE A 145 -5.29 29.20 -3.70
C PHE A 145 -5.96 28.08 -4.51
N TYR A 146 -7.29 27.96 -4.49
CA TYR A 146 -8.00 26.90 -5.23
C TYR A 146 -8.10 27.18 -6.72
N GLU A 147 -8.31 28.44 -7.13
CA GLU A 147 -8.33 28.84 -8.54
C GLU A 147 -7.02 28.47 -9.26
N ARG A 148 -5.89 28.42 -8.55
CA ARG A 148 -4.60 28.00 -9.14
C ARG A 148 -4.59 26.57 -9.66
N PHE A 149 -5.48 25.72 -9.15
CA PHE A 149 -5.67 24.34 -9.59
C PHE A 149 -6.85 24.17 -10.55
N GLY A 150 -7.53 25.26 -10.90
CA GLY A 150 -8.72 25.26 -11.76
C GLY A 150 -10.05 25.06 -11.02
N ALA A 151 -10.02 24.89 -9.70
CA ALA A 151 -11.21 24.76 -8.87
C ALA A 151 -11.93 26.11 -8.71
N ARG A 152 -13.24 26.14 -8.96
CA ARG A 152 -14.03 27.39 -9.02
C ARG A 152 -15.41 27.23 -8.38
N PRO A 153 -16.02 28.32 -7.87
CA PRO A 153 -17.41 28.29 -7.43
C PRO A 153 -18.36 27.88 -8.56
N ILE A 154 -19.34 27.04 -8.25
CA ILE A 154 -20.51 26.85 -9.10
C ILE A 154 -21.40 28.09 -8.94
N ALA A 155 -21.79 28.70 -10.05
CA ALA A 155 -22.58 29.93 -10.10
C ALA A 155 -24.09 29.65 -10.11
N ASP A 156 -24.89 30.71 -9.98
CA ASP A 156 -26.34 30.73 -10.21
C ASP A 156 -27.13 29.66 -9.44
N ASN A 157 -26.88 29.59 -8.14
CA ASN A 157 -27.57 28.71 -7.21
C ASN A 157 -27.78 29.40 -5.86
N ALA A 158 -28.47 28.73 -4.94
CA ALA A 158 -28.81 29.23 -3.62
C ALA A 158 -27.91 28.69 -2.51
N TYR A 159 -26.78 28.04 -2.81
CA TYR A 159 -25.93 27.39 -1.81
C TYR A 159 -25.31 28.40 -0.83
N ASP A 160 -25.01 29.61 -1.29
CA ASP A 160 -24.48 30.72 -0.51
C ASP A 160 -25.56 31.68 0.00
N THR A 161 -26.81 31.22 0.09
CA THR A 161 -27.93 32.07 0.58
C THR A 161 -27.87 32.24 2.10
N PRO A 162 -27.97 33.47 2.64
CA PRO A 162 -28.07 33.71 4.08
C PRO A 162 -29.24 32.99 4.74
N VAL A 163 -29.00 32.32 5.86
CA VAL A 163 -30.07 31.67 6.65
C VAL A 163 -30.81 32.71 7.50
N PHE A 164 -30.13 33.76 7.95
CA PHE A 164 -30.69 34.89 8.70
C PHE A 164 -30.06 36.22 8.27
N GLU A 165 -30.73 37.33 8.58
CA GLU A 165 -30.23 38.66 8.24
C GLU A 165 -28.91 38.96 8.95
N GLY A 166 -27.87 39.27 8.19
CA GLY A 166 -26.52 39.52 8.72
C GLY A 166 -25.63 38.30 8.87
N ASP A 167 -26.05 37.13 8.38
CA ASP A 167 -25.20 35.94 8.28
C ASP A 167 -23.96 36.22 7.40
N GLN A 168 -22.78 35.99 7.97
CA GLN A 168 -21.49 36.18 7.31
C GLN A 168 -20.72 34.85 7.15
N ASP A 169 -21.29 33.73 7.59
CA ASP A 169 -20.69 32.40 7.49
C ASP A 169 -21.26 31.65 6.27
N LEU A 170 -21.17 32.31 5.10
CA LEU A 170 -21.63 31.77 3.83
C LEU A 170 -20.50 31.12 3.05
N TYR A 171 -20.84 30.08 2.28
CA TYR A 171 -19.88 29.29 1.52
C TYR A 171 -20.34 29.11 0.08
N TYR A 172 -19.39 29.24 -0.85
CA TYR A 172 -19.56 28.71 -2.19
C TYR A 172 -19.37 27.20 -2.19
N LEU A 173 -20.19 26.49 -2.95
CA LEU A 173 -19.86 25.14 -3.39
C LEU A 173 -18.84 25.22 -4.52
N MET A 174 -17.62 24.80 -4.22
CA MET A 174 -16.50 24.74 -5.14
C MET A 174 -16.52 23.43 -5.93
N TYR A 175 -16.09 23.49 -7.18
CA TYR A 175 -15.92 22.34 -8.05
C TYR A 175 -14.54 22.34 -8.71
N ASP A 176 -13.83 21.21 -8.56
CA ASP A 176 -12.61 20.87 -9.30
C ASP A 176 -12.92 19.67 -10.20
N ALA A 177 -12.75 19.88 -11.51
CA ALA A 177 -13.04 18.86 -12.52
C ALA A 177 -12.00 17.72 -12.56
N LEU A 178 -10.94 17.78 -11.76
CA LEU A 178 -9.87 16.76 -11.71
C LEU A 178 -9.22 16.51 -13.09
N GLY A 179 -9.20 17.52 -13.97
CA GLY A 179 -8.70 17.42 -15.33
C GLY A 179 -9.70 16.89 -16.36
N SER A 180 -10.92 16.51 -15.95
CA SER A 180 -12.00 16.12 -16.86
C SER A 180 -12.46 17.29 -17.74
N THR A 181 -12.73 17.01 -19.01
CA THR A 181 -13.37 17.95 -19.96
C THR A 181 -14.88 17.74 -20.05
N GLN A 182 -15.43 16.76 -19.33
CA GLN A 182 -16.86 16.50 -19.35
C GLN A 182 -17.62 17.59 -18.57
N PRO A 183 -18.74 18.10 -19.12
CA PRO A 183 -19.56 19.08 -18.42
C PRO A 183 -20.28 18.46 -17.23
N LEU A 184 -20.31 19.18 -16.12
CA LEU A 184 -21.07 18.79 -14.93
C LEU A 184 -22.57 19.08 -15.18
N ARG A 185 -23.34 18.03 -15.49
CA ARG A 185 -24.76 18.16 -15.81
C ARG A 185 -25.62 18.29 -14.56
N ARG A 186 -26.74 19.02 -14.65
CA ARG A 186 -27.72 19.20 -13.57
C ARG A 186 -28.17 17.89 -12.94
N GLU A 187 -28.49 16.91 -13.78
CA GLU A 187 -28.99 15.58 -13.38
C GLU A 187 -28.01 14.82 -12.48
N VAL A 188 -26.72 15.14 -12.57
CA VAL A 188 -25.66 14.57 -11.73
C VAL A 188 -25.39 15.48 -10.53
N LEU A 189 -25.36 16.79 -10.74
CA LEU A 189 -25.05 17.78 -9.71
C LEU A 189 -26.08 17.81 -8.59
N GLN A 190 -27.38 17.81 -8.90
CA GLN A 190 -28.42 17.92 -7.88
C GLN A 190 -28.39 16.76 -6.87
N PRO A 191 -28.29 15.47 -7.29
CA PRO A 191 -28.08 14.36 -6.36
C PRO A 191 -26.82 14.50 -5.49
N ILE A 192 -25.71 15.01 -6.06
CA ILE A 192 -24.48 15.25 -5.30
C ILE A 192 -24.70 16.32 -4.24
N VAL A 193 -25.32 17.44 -4.58
CA VAL A 193 -25.64 18.53 -3.65
C VAL A 193 -26.54 18.03 -2.53
N SER A 194 -27.62 17.31 -2.85
CA SER A 194 -28.49 16.70 -1.83
C SER A 194 -27.71 15.76 -0.93
N ALA A 195 -26.87 14.88 -1.48
CA ALA A 195 -26.08 13.94 -0.70
C ALA A 195 -25.10 14.65 0.26
N ILE A 196 -24.42 15.71 -0.19
CA ILE A 196 -23.55 16.54 0.65
C ILE A 196 -24.34 17.13 1.81
N LEU A 197 -25.44 17.81 1.50
CA LEU A 197 -26.22 18.55 2.49
C LEU A 197 -26.92 17.63 3.48
N GLU A 198 -27.49 16.50 3.03
CA GLU A 198 -28.10 15.50 3.91
C GLU A 198 -27.07 14.90 4.87
N ARG A 199 -25.92 14.47 4.36
CA ARG A 199 -24.93 13.75 5.17
C ARG A 199 -24.20 14.65 6.16
N LYS A 200 -24.01 15.93 5.83
CA LYS A 200 -23.33 16.89 6.69
C LYS A 200 -24.28 17.68 7.59
N TYR A 201 -25.44 18.08 7.09
CA TYR A 201 -26.27 19.12 7.70
C TYR A 201 -27.71 18.70 8.01
N ALA A 202 -28.13 17.44 7.81
CA ALA A 202 -29.51 17.02 8.12
C ALA A 202 -29.93 17.22 9.60
N HIS A 203 -28.97 17.35 10.51
CA HIS A 203 -29.22 17.66 11.92
C HIS A 203 -29.42 19.17 12.20
N LEU A 204 -29.13 20.04 11.22
CA LEU A 204 -29.21 21.50 11.31
C LEU A 204 -30.26 22.08 10.36
N ILE A 205 -30.45 21.48 9.18
CA ILE A 205 -31.27 22.01 8.09
C ILE A 205 -32.37 20.98 7.76
N PRO A 206 -33.66 21.39 7.73
CA PRO A 206 -34.76 20.52 7.34
C PRO A 206 -34.60 19.99 5.90
N ALA A 207 -35.06 18.76 5.65
CA ALA A 207 -34.98 18.13 4.32
C ALA A 207 -35.64 18.97 3.20
N ALA A 208 -36.71 19.70 3.51
CA ALA A 208 -37.37 20.59 2.56
C ALA A 208 -36.48 21.76 2.10
N ASP A 209 -35.61 22.28 2.98
CA ASP A 209 -34.70 23.37 2.64
C ASP A 209 -33.46 22.86 1.91
N ILE A 210 -32.99 21.65 2.24
CA ILE A 210 -31.97 20.94 1.44
C ILE A 210 -32.44 20.76 0.00
N ALA A 211 -33.69 20.29 -0.18
CA ALA A 211 -34.27 20.12 -1.51
C ALA A 211 -34.32 21.44 -2.29
N LYS A 212 -34.75 22.54 -1.65
CA LYS A 212 -34.75 23.87 -2.29
C LYS A 212 -33.36 24.30 -2.76
N VAL A 213 -32.31 24.06 -1.96
CA VAL A 213 -30.93 24.39 -2.34
C VAL A 213 -30.49 23.53 -3.52
N ALA A 214 -30.72 22.21 -3.49
CA ALA A 214 -30.38 21.34 -4.62
C ALA A 214 -31.13 21.72 -5.91
N GLU A 215 -32.43 22.02 -5.81
CA GLU A 215 -33.28 22.42 -6.93
C GLU A 215 -32.92 23.81 -7.49
N SER A 216 -32.20 24.63 -6.73
CA SER A 216 -31.76 25.97 -7.17
C SER A 216 -30.72 25.92 -8.31
N PHE A 217 -30.02 24.79 -8.49
CA PHE A 217 -29.08 24.57 -9.59
C PHE A 217 -29.87 24.29 -10.89
N LYS A 218 -30.27 25.35 -11.60
CA LYS A 218 -31.24 25.26 -12.72
C LYS A 218 -30.62 24.97 -14.08
N SER A 219 -29.39 25.45 -14.33
CA SER A 219 -28.73 25.30 -15.63
C SER A 219 -28.46 23.83 -15.97
N ASP A 220 -28.76 23.41 -17.21
CA ASP A 220 -28.56 22.01 -17.64
C ASP A 220 -27.09 21.58 -17.53
N ILE A 221 -26.17 22.52 -17.75
CA ILE A 221 -24.74 22.40 -17.48
C ILE A 221 -24.40 23.42 -16.39
N ALA A 222 -23.73 22.97 -15.33
CA ALA A 222 -23.32 23.83 -14.23
C ALA A 222 -22.34 24.90 -14.72
N GLU A 223 -22.68 26.17 -14.49
CA GLU A 223 -21.82 27.29 -14.82
C GLU A 223 -20.83 27.53 -13.69
N LEU A 224 -19.56 27.72 -14.04
CA LEU A 224 -18.52 28.03 -13.06
C LEU A 224 -18.21 29.52 -13.14
N ARG A 225 -18.11 30.14 -11.97
CA ARG A 225 -17.71 31.56 -11.86
C ARG A 225 -16.41 31.79 -12.64
N PRO A 226 -16.32 32.85 -13.47
CA PRO A 226 -15.06 33.20 -14.14
C PRO A 226 -13.92 33.39 -13.13
N PRO A 227 -12.68 33.03 -13.49
CA PRO A 227 -11.54 33.20 -12.60
C PRO A 227 -11.37 34.68 -12.24
N ARG A 228 -11.28 35.00 -10.93
CA ARG A 228 -11.14 36.38 -10.44
C ARG A 228 -9.70 36.73 -10.05
N TYR A 229 -8.93 35.76 -9.56
CA TYR A 229 -7.61 35.99 -8.96
C TYR A 229 -6.45 35.50 -9.82
N GLN A 230 -6.73 34.72 -10.85
CA GLN A 230 -5.75 34.39 -11.89
C GLN A 230 -5.73 35.46 -12.99
N ARG A 231 -4.54 35.98 -13.31
CA ARG A 231 -4.31 36.54 -14.65
C ARG A 231 -4.43 35.40 -15.66
N ARG A 232 -5.00 35.68 -16.83
CA ARG A 232 -5.14 34.74 -17.96
C ARG A 232 -3.76 34.17 -18.32
N VAL A 233 -3.38 33.06 -17.70
CA VAL A 233 -2.25 32.23 -18.10
C VAL A 233 -2.85 31.17 -18.99
N ALA A 234 -2.32 31.05 -20.22
CA ALA A 234 -2.64 29.93 -21.10
C ALA A 234 -2.56 28.65 -20.28
N SER A 235 -3.60 27.82 -20.36
CA SER A 235 -3.63 26.50 -19.74
C SER A 235 -2.24 25.89 -19.90
N ALA A 236 -1.49 25.76 -18.80
CA ALA A 236 -0.39 24.82 -18.79
C ALA A 236 -0.98 23.53 -19.34
N PRO A 237 -0.32 22.85 -20.30
CA PRO A 237 -0.84 21.59 -20.78
C PRO A 237 -1.16 20.80 -19.54
N ALA A 238 -2.42 20.39 -19.39
CA ALA A 238 -2.77 19.41 -18.39
C ALA A 238 -1.76 18.31 -18.64
N THR A 239 -0.77 18.16 -17.74
CA THR A 239 -0.06 16.91 -17.67
C THR A 239 -1.21 15.92 -17.54
N PRO A 240 -1.43 15.04 -18.53
CA PRO A 240 -2.49 14.08 -18.40
C PRO A 240 -2.28 13.46 -17.04
N ALA A 241 -3.29 13.49 -16.17
CA ALA A 241 -3.24 12.71 -14.95
C ALA A 241 -2.88 11.30 -15.43
N GLU A 242 -1.63 10.88 -15.24
CA GLU A 242 -1.24 9.51 -15.54
C GLU A 242 -2.17 8.68 -14.67
N GLY A 243 -3.08 7.97 -15.32
CA GLY A 243 -4.32 7.51 -14.70
C GLY A 243 -4.10 6.83 -13.35
N PRO A 244 -5.03 7.01 -12.41
CA PRO A 244 -4.88 6.38 -11.11
C PRO A 244 -5.01 4.85 -11.23
N GLY A 245 -4.11 4.16 -10.55
CA GLY A 245 -4.04 2.71 -10.52
C GLY A 245 -3.09 2.13 -11.56
N ARG A 246 -1.80 2.10 -11.24
CA ARG A 246 -0.82 1.17 -11.82
C ARG A 246 -0.19 0.39 -10.67
N ILE A 247 0.26 -0.83 -10.91
CA ILE A 247 1.04 -1.59 -9.94
C ILE A 247 2.45 -1.00 -9.91
N ALA A 248 2.95 -0.56 -8.74
CA ALA A 248 4.34 -0.15 -8.62
C ALA A 248 5.24 -1.35 -8.89
N LEU A 249 6.23 -1.21 -9.77
CA LEU A 249 7.19 -2.28 -10.09
C LEU A 249 8.59 -1.84 -9.67
N LEU A 250 9.21 -2.63 -8.80
CA LEU A 250 10.59 -2.47 -8.40
C LEU A 250 11.39 -3.68 -8.86
N VAL A 251 12.57 -3.42 -9.41
CA VAL A 251 13.53 -4.44 -9.82
C VAL A 251 14.86 -4.06 -9.20
N ASN A 252 15.49 -4.96 -8.46
CA ASN A 252 16.74 -4.60 -7.81
C ASN A 252 17.87 -4.50 -8.85
N ALA A 253 18.60 -3.39 -8.80
CA ALA A 253 19.80 -3.22 -9.60
C ALA A 253 20.82 -4.33 -9.27
N ASP A 254 21.63 -4.67 -10.27
CA ASP A 254 22.66 -5.70 -10.14
C ASP A 254 22.10 -7.07 -9.70
N HIS A 255 20.82 -7.39 -9.93
CA HIS A 255 20.32 -8.71 -9.57
C HIS A 255 21.06 -9.85 -10.29
N ASP A 256 21.77 -9.56 -11.38
CA ASP A 256 22.48 -10.48 -12.26
C ASP A 256 23.94 -10.76 -11.83
N ILE A 257 24.54 -9.92 -10.97
CA ILE A 257 25.94 -10.11 -10.52
C ILE A 257 26.11 -11.39 -9.68
N HIS A 258 25.04 -11.84 -9.02
CA HIS A 258 25.04 -13.10 -8.28
C HIS A 258 24.65 -14.25 -9.21
N HIS A 259 25.58 -14.76 -10.02
CA HIS A 259 25.30 -15.84 -10.97
C HIS A 259 26.15 -17.07 -10.67
N ILE A 260 25.53 -18.09 -10.07
CA ILE A 260 26.13 -19.40 -9.83
C ILE A 260 25.85 -20.29 -11.03
N ARG A 261 26.89 -20.94 -11.58
CA ARG A 261 26.79 -21.86 -12.74
C ARG A 261 26.93 -23.32 -12.35
N ASP A 262 26.92 -23.59 -11.05
CA ASP A 262 27.14 -24.94 -10.52
C ASP A 262 25.92 -25.82 -10.77
N ARG A 263 26.18 -27.11 -10.99
CA ARG A 263 25.14 -28.08 -11.34
C ARG A 263 24.14 -28.21 -10.19
N GLY A 264 22.86 -27.99 -10.49
CA GLY A 264 21.77 -28.06 -9.51
C GLY A 264 21.35 -26.71 -8.93
N TYR A 265 22.11 -25.63 -9.17
CA TYR A 265 21.66 -24.28 -8.81
C TYR A 265 20.71 -23.75 -9.89
N VAL A 266 19.43 -23.63 -9.55
CA VAL A 266 18.36 -23.26 -10.49
C VAL A 266 18.02 -21.78 -10.48
N GLU A 267 18.43 -21.06 -9.43
CA GLU A 267 18.15 -19.63 -9.25
C GLU A 267 19.07 -18.81 -10.18
N ALA A 268 18.59 -18.47 -11.38
CA ALA A 268 19.42 -17.86 -12.43
C ALA A 268 18.97 -16.43 -12.81
N PRO A 269 19.90 -15.55 -13.24
CA PRO A 269 19.57 -14.16 -13.61
C PRO A 269 18.48 -14.02 -14.68
N VAL A 270 18.36 -15.01 -15.56
CA VAL A 270 17.39 -15.03 -16.67
C VAL A 270 15.93 -14.96 -16.21
N ARG A 271 15.63 -15.29 -14.94
CA ARG A 271 14.28 -15.25 -14.38
C ARG A 271 13.64 -13.86 -14.47
N ILE A 272 14.39 -12.82 -14.11
CA ILE A 272 13.92 -11.43 -14.08
C ILE A 272 13.52 -10.91 -15.47
N PRO A 273 14.40 -10.94 -16.51
CA PRO A 273 14.02 -10.44 -17.83
C PRO A 273 12.86 -11.22 -18.46
N LEU A 274 12.73 -12.53 -18.20
CA LEU A 274 11.60 -13.33 -18.70
C LEU A 274 10.26 -12.89 -18.09
N ILE A 275 10.25 -12.53 -16.80
CA ILE A 275 9.05 -11.97 -16.15
C ILE A 275 8.78 -10.57 -16.72
N LEU A 276 9.79 -9.70 -16.77
CA LEU A 276 9.63 -8.33 -17.29
C LEU A 276 9.06 -8.30 -18.71
N GLU A 277 9.56 -9.15 -19.61
CA GLU A 277 9.08 -9.21 -20.99
C GLU A 277 7.56 -9.45 -21.06
N GLU A 278 7.03 -10.32 -20.20
CA GLU A 278 5.60 -10.63 -20.18
C GLU A 278 4.78 -9.55 -19.45
N LEU A 279 5.33 -8.93 -18.40
CA LEU A 279 4.67 -7.85 -17.67
C LEU A 279 4.58 -6.56 -18.50
N ASP A 280 5.61 -6.22 -19.27
CA ASP A 280 5.65 -5.03 -20.12
C ASP A 280 4.53 -5.06 -21.18
N LYS A 281 4.08 -6.25 -21.61
CA LYS A 281 2.96 -6.45 -22.56
C LYS A 281 1.61 -5.97 -22.01
N THR A 282 1.47 -5.84 -20.69
CA THR A 282 0.18 -5.56 -20.04
C THR A 282 -0.12 -4.07 -19.88
N GLY A 283 0.91 -3.22 -19.81
CA GLY A 283 0.77 -1.80 -19.44
C GLY A 283 0.30 -1.55 -17.99
N LEU A 284 0.25 -2.59 -17.14
CA LEU A 284 -0.26 -2.49 -15.76
C LEU A 284 0.74 -1.86 -14.78
N PHE A 285 2.03 -1.87 -15.12
CA PHE A 285 3.10 -1.55 -14.18
C PHE A 285 3.69 -0.17 -14.39
N LYS A 286 4.00 0.51 -13.29
CA LYS A 286 4.81 1.73 -13.26
C LYS A 286 6.13 1.42 -12.56
N ARG A 287 7.24 1.49 -13.30
CA ARG A 287 8.57 1.28 -12.71
C ARG A 287 8.90 2.40 -11.73
N VAL A 288 9.41 2.02 -10.57
CA VAL A 288 9.87 2.94 -9.51
C VAL A 288 11.25 2.50 -9.06
N GLU A 289 12.15 3.46 -8.86
CA GLU A 289 13.49 3.18 -8.35
C GLU A 289 13.44 2.80 -6.87
N ALA A 290 14.22 1.79 -6.50
CA ALA A 290 14.34 1.36 -5.11
C ALA A 290 15.14 2.38 -4.28
N ARG A 291 14.68 2.61 -3.05
CA ARG A 291 15.34 3.41 -2.03
C ARG A 291 16.08 2.49 -1.06
N HIS A 292 17.19 3.01 -0.51
CA HIS A 292 18.01 2.24 0.41
C HIS A 292 17.28 1.93 1.73
N ALA A 293 17.19 0.66 2.09
CA ALA A 293 16.63 0.24 3.36
C ALA A 293 17.61 0.48 4.52
N PRO A 294 17.18 1.11 5.63
CA PRO A 294 18.07 1.38 6.75
C PRO A 294 18.49 0.10 7.46
N GLN A 295 19.77 0.01 7.84
CA GLN A 295 20.33 -1.14 8.58
C GLN A 295 19.56 -1.44 9.87
N ALA A 296 19.01 -0.41 10.52
CA ALA A 296 18.22 -0.56 11.74
C ALA A 296 16.99 -1.47 11.54
N LEU A 297 16.37 -1.45 10.35
CA LEU A 297 15.23 -2.29 10.05
C LEU A 297 15.65 -3.74 9.83
N LEU A 298 16.78 -3.97 9.13
CA LEU A 298 17.35 -5.32 8.97
C LEU A 298 17.64 -5.95 10.34
N LEU A 299 18.12 -5.17 11.31
CA LEU A 299 18.42 -5.64 12.67
C LEU A 299 17.19 -6.02 13.51
N LYS A 300 15.99 -5.59 13.11
CA LYS A 300 14.75 -6.05 13.75
C LYS A 300 14.35 -7.46 13.29
N VAL A 301 14.73 -7.82 12.06
CA VAL A 301 14.42 -9.11 11.43
C VAL A 301 15.53 -10.12 11.65
N HIS A 302 16.78 -9.72 11.39
CA HIS A 302 17.97 -10.55 11.40
C HIS A 302 18.89 -10.18 12.55
N THR A 303 19.52 -11.17 13.17
CA THR A 303 20.49 -10.90 14.23
C THR A 303 21.71 -10.14 13.72
N ARG A 304 22.27 -9.29 14.57
CA ARG A 304 23.49 -8.53 14.26
C ARG A 304 24.64 -9.43 13.81
N ALA A 305 24.87 -10.54 14.51
CA ALA A 305 25.94 -11.48 14.23
C ALA A 305 25.82 -12.10 12.83
N TYR A 306 24.61 -12.49 12.43
CA TYR A 306 24.33 -13.01 11.10
C TYR A 306 24.56 -11.96 10.01
N LEU A 307 24.04 -10.74 10.20
CA LEU A 307 24.23 -9.66 9.21
C LEU A 307 25.69 -9.26 9.05
N ASP A 308 26.44 -9.16 10.15
CA ASP A 308 27.88 -8.88 10.10
C ASP A 308 28.62 -10.01 9.39
N TYR A 309 28.34 -11.28 9.74
CA TYR A 309 28.94 -12.43 9.07
C TYR A 309 28.68 -12.41 7.56
N LEU A 310 27.42 -12.28 7.14
CA LEU A 310 27.03 -12.30 5.74
C LEU A 310 27.76 -11.19 4.95
N ARG A 311 27.82 -9.98 5.51
CA ARG A 311 28.55 -8.85 4.90
C ARG A 311 30.05 -9.15 4.82
N ASP A 312 30.66 -9.52 5.94
CA ASP A 312 32.12 -9.61 6.06
C ASP A 312 32.67 -10.81 5.28
N ALA A 313 31.96 -11.94 5.27
CA ALA A 313 32.29 -13.09 4.45
C ALA A 313 32.25 -12.75 2.96
N CYS A 314 31.21 -12.07 2.48
CA CYS A 314 31.13 -11.64 1.08
C CYS A 314 32.28 -10.68 0.72
N ILE A 315 32.59 -9.69 1.57
CA ILE A 315 33.68 -8.73 1.30
C ILE A 315 35.04 -9.42 1.19
N GLN A 316 35.28 -10.46 1.99
CA GLN A 316 36.58 -11.13 2.06
C GLN A 316 36.76 -12.24 1.02
N LEU A 317 35.68 -12.74 0.42
CA LEU A 317 35.76 -13.77 -0.60
C LEU A 317 36.37 -13.22 -1.91
N PRO A 318 37.38 -13.89 -2.50
CA PRO A 318 37.91 -13.50 -3.79
C PRO A 318 36.83 -13.50 -4.90
N PRO A 319 36.93 -12.59 -5.89
CA PRO A 319 36.03 -12.60 -7.04
C PRO A 319 36.00 -13.97 -7.73
N GLY A 320 34.78 -14.45 -8.03
CA GLY A 320 34.57 -15.75 -8.69
C GLY A 320 34.70 -16.98 -7.79
N LYS A 321 35.11 -16.83 -6.52
CA LYS A 321 35.09 -17.93 -5.53
C LYS A 321 33.69 -18.02 -4.91
N SER A 322 33.15 -19.24 -4.86
CA SER A 322 31.97 -19.59 -4.08
C SER A 322 32.35 -20.58 -2.98
N ILE A 323 31.79 -20.41 -1.79
CA ILE A 323 31.95 -21.34 -0.68
C ILE A 323 30.59 -21.95 -0.31
N TYR A 324 30.62 -23.22 0.10
CA TYR A 324 29.46 -24.00 0.50
C TYR A 324 29.67 -24.54 1.91
N PRO A 325 28.61 -24.66 2.74
CA PRO A 325 28.73 -25.28 4.04
C PRO A 325 28.95 -26.78 3.92
N VAL A 326 29.92 -27.26 4.70
CA VAL A 326 30.29 -28.68 4.80
C VAL A 326 30.01 -29.23 6.20
N ILE A 327 29.98 -28.37 7.22
CA ILE A 327 29.81 -28.75 8.63
C ILE A 327 28.77 -27.85 9.27
N PHE A 328 27.75 -28.44 9.89
CA PHE A 328 26.72 -27.72 10.64
C PHE A 328 26.89 -27.95 12.16
N PRO A 329 26.97 -26.91 12.98
CA PRO A 329 27.23 -27.02 14.41
C PRO A 329 25.97 -27.39 15.21
N VAL A 330 25.61 -28.68 15.23
CA VAL A 330 24.40 -29.15 15.94
C VAL A 330 24.58 -29.21 17.47
N ARG A 331 25.78 -29.54 17.96
CA ARG A 331 26.02 -29.84 19.40
C ARG A 331 26.55 -28.67 20.22
N ASN A 332 27.34 -27.77 19.62
CA ASN A 332 28.00 -26.68 20.35
C ASN A 332 28.02 -25.38 19.52
N LEU A 333 26.93 -24.62 19.63
CA LEU A 333 26.77 -23.33 18.96
C LEU A 333 27.59 -22.20 19.60
N GLN A 334 28.14 -22.39 20.80
CA GLN A 334 28.81 -21.33 21.56
C GLN A 334 30.28 -21.09 21.15
N ARG A 335 30.85 -21.94 20.29
CA ARG A 335 32.27 -21.86 19.88
C ARG A 335 32.43 -21.84 18.35
N PRO A 336 32.04 -20.75 17.67
CA PRO A 336 32.24 -20.63 16.23
C PRO A 336 33.74 -20.67 15.87
N PRO A 337 34.12 -21.28 14.72
CA PRO A 337 35.48 -21.22 14.22
C PRO A 337 35.87 -19.76 13.93
N LYS A 338 37.16 -19.44 14.01
CA LYS A 338 37.65 -18.08 13.69
C LYS A 338 37.72 -17.82 12.17
N ASP A 339 37.85 -18.88 11.39
CA ASP A 339 37.88 -18.83 9.93
C ASP A 339 36.47 -18.58 9.37
N LEU A 340 36.31 -17.55 8.54
CA LEU A 340 35.00 -17.14 8.00
C LEU A 340 34.41 -18.15 7.02
N GLU A 341 35.24 -18.89 6.27
CA GLU A 341 34.76 -19.91 5.36
C GLU A 341 34.20 -21.09 6.16
N LEU A 342 34.82 -21.45 7.29
CA LEU A 342 34.29 -22.48 8.20
C LEU A 342 33.07 -22.03 9.01
N GLN A 343 32.86 -20.72 9.19
CA GLN A 343 31.67 -20.19 9.87
C GLN A 343 30.40 -20.34 9.03
N ILE A 344 30.48 -20.60 7.72
CA ILE A 344 29.30 -20.63 6.85
C ILE A 344 28.21 -21.60 7.34
N GLY A 345 28.59 -22.74 7.90
CA GLY A 345 27.63 -23.71 8.43
C GLY A 345 26.96 -23.30 9.74
N TYR A 346 27.45 -22.27 10.45
CA TYR A 346 26.73 -21.65 11.58
C TYR A 346 25.56 -20.79 11.11
N TYR A 347 25.66 -20.29 9.89
CA TYR A 347 24.75 -19.29 9.33
C TYR A 347 23.98 -19.82 8.13
N CYS A 348 24.09 -21.10 7.77
CA CYS A 348 23.38 -21.72 6.66
C CYS A 348 22.60 -22.95 7.12
N THR A 349 21.45 -23.22 6.51
CA THR A 349 20.59 -24.38 6.82
C THR A 349 20.71 -25.53 5.82
N ASP A 350 21.34 -25.32 4.67
CA ASP A 350 21.45 -26.31 3.59
C ASP A 350 22.86 -26.37 3.00
N THR A 351 23.11 -27.30 2.08
CA THR A 351 24.43 -27.50 1.43
C THR A 351 24.49 -26.96 -0.01
N PHE A 352 23.48 -26.25 -0.49
CA PHE A 352 23.34 -25.86 -1.90
C PHE A 352 23.17 -24.36 -2.12
N THR A 353 23.10 -23.57 -1.05
CA THR A 353 23.09 -22.10 -1.07
C THR A 353 24.51 -21.59 -0.79
N PRO A 354 25.27 -21.12 -1.79
CA PRO A 354 26.65 -20.68 -1.60
C PRO A 354 26.79 -19.22 -1.17
N LEU A 355 27.92 -18.86 -0.57
CA LEU A 355 28.35 -17.47 -0.50
C LEU A 355 29.40 -17.15 -1.56
N ASN A 356 29.28 -15.97 -2.16
CA ASN A 356 30.31 -15.36 -2.99
C ASN A 356 30.33 -13.84 -2.76
N ALA A 357 31.31 -13.15 -3.34
CA ALA A 357 31.51 -11.72 -3.11
C ALA A 357 30.31 -10.82 -3.46
N ASN A 358 29.41 -11.31 -4.31
CA ASN A 358 28.30 -10.54 -4.87
C ASN A 358 26.98 -10.73 -4.11
N VAL A 359 26.87 -11.77 -3.27
CA VAL A 359 25.62 -12.14 -2.58
C VAL A 359 25.06 -10.98 -1.77
N TYR A 360 25.87 -10.40 -0.87
CA TYR A 360 25.38 -9.37 0.04
C TYR A 360 24.85 -8.15 -0.70
N ARG A 361 25.55 -7.69 -1.76
CA ARG A 361 25.10 -6.55 -2.58
C ARG A 361 23.76 -6.84 -3.26
N ALA A 362 23.63 -8.00 -3.92
CA ALA A 362 22.39 -8.38 -4.60
C ALA A 362 21.22 -8.54 -3.61
N ALA A 363 21.45 -9.22 -2.48
CA ALA A 363 20.45 -9.40 -1.43
C ALA A 363 20.02 -8.07 -0.79
N ARG A 364 20.94 -7.13 -0.56
CA ARG A 364 20.58 -5.79 -0.07
C ARG A 364 19.71 -5.04 -1.06
N GLY A 365 20.00 -5.13 -2.37
CA GLY A 365 19.14 -4.56 -3.41
C GLY A 365 17.72 -5.15 -3.40
N ALA A 366 17.58 -6.47 -3.21
CA ALA A 366 16.28 -7.13 -3.08
C ALA A 366 15.47 -6.59 -1.88
N VAL A 367 16.12 -6.41 -0.74
CA VAL A 367 15.51 -5.78 0.46
C VAL A 367 15.08 -4.34 0.18
N ASP A 368 15.94 -3.57 -0.48
CA ASP A 368 15.67 -2.17 -0.84
C ASP A 368 14.40 -2.08 -1.72
N CYS A 369 14.21 -3.00 -2.67
CA CYS A 369 12.97 -3.10 -3.46
C CYS A 369 11.75 -3.45 -2.62
N ALA A 370 11.82 -4.48 -1.77
CA ALA A 370 10.70 -4.92 -0.95
C ALA A 370 10.25 -3.82 0.03
N LEU A 371 11.19 -3.17 0.71
CA LEU A 371 10.87 -2.05 1.61
C LEU A 371 10.28 -0.86 0.84
N THR A 372 10.88 -0.47 -0.28
CA THR A 372 10.34 0.63 -1.07
C THR A 372 8.92 0.32 -1.56
N GLY A 373 8.66 -0.93 -1.98
CA GLY A 373 7.32 -1.39 -2.33
C GLY A 373 6.32 -1.24 -1.18
N ALA A 374 6.71 -1.61 0.05
CA ALA A 374 5.90 -1.40 1.24
C ALA A 374 5.65 0.09 1.54
N GLU A 375 6.65 0.95 1.33
CA GLU A 375 6.51 2.40 1.51
C GLU A 375 5.57 3.03 0.50
N LEU A 376 5.59 2.56 -0.75
CA LEU A 376 4.74 3.03 -1.85
C LEU A 376 3.25 2.75 -1.60
N LEU A 377 2.93 1.74 -0.78
CA LEU A 377 1.54 1.49 -0.35
C LEU A 377 0.92 2.70 0.38
N PHE A 378 1.75 3.53 1.00
CA PHE A 378 1.31 4.77 1.63
C PHE A 378 1.38 5.99 0.71
N GLU A 379 2.13 5.89 -0.39
CA GLU A 379 2.36 6.98 -1.35
C GLU A 379 1.33 6.98 -2.49
N GLY A 380 0.28 6.16 -2.37
CA GLY A 380 -0.87 6.14 -3.29
C GLY A 380 -0.94 4.97 -4.24
N PHE A 381 -0.06 3.98 -4.09
CA PHE A 381 -0.21 2.70 -4.76
C PHE A 381 -1.02 1.75 -3.89
N ASP A 382 -2.06 1.13 -4.43
CA ASP A 382 -2.76 0.05 -3.71
C ASP A 382 -2.03 -1.30 -3.84
N LEU A 383 -1.24 -1.45 -4.92
CA LEU A 383 -0.47 -2.64 -5.24
C LEU A 383 0.97 -2.29 -5.59
N ALA A 384 1.92 -3.03 -5.03
CA ALA A 384 3.34 -2.95 -5.38
C ALA A 384 3.90 -4.35 -5.63
N TYR A 385 4.84 -4.47 -6.55
CA TYR A 385 5.55 -5.70 -6.87
C TYR A 385 7.06 -5.47 -6.81
N ALA A 386 7.70 -6.13 -5.86
CA ALA A 386 9.14 -6.26 -5.77
C ALA A 386 9.57 -7.51 -6.57
N LEU A 387 9.92 -7.30 -7.85
CA LEU A 387 10.51 -8.32 -8.71
C LEU A 387 12.00 -8.44 -8.37
N VAL A 388 12.29 -9.27 -7.38
CA VAL A 388 13.61 -9.34 -6.76
C VAL A 388 14.35 -10.63 -7.04
N ARG A 389 15.68 -10.54 -6.99
CA ARG A 389 16.61 -11.68 -6.96
C ARG A 389 17.89 -11.30 -6.22
N PRO A 390 18.36 -12.09 -5.23
CA PRO A 390 17.85 -13.40 -4.80
C PRO A 390 16.51 -13.36 -4.03
N PRO A 391 15.80 -14.50 -3.92
CA PRO A 391 14.60 -14.63 -3.07
C PRO A 391 14.93 -14.50 -1.57
N GLY A 392 13.91 -14.54 -0.71
CA GLY A 392 14.05 -14.24 0.71
C GLY A 392 13.36 -15.17 1.71
N HIS A 393 12.31 -15.90 1.34
CA HIS A 393 11.42 -16.54 2.34
C HIS A 393 12.05 -17.65 3.21
N HIS A 394 13.18 -18.23 2.80
CA HIS A 394 13.94 -19.23 3.56
C HIS A 394 15.00 -18.62 4.51
N ALA A 395 15.25 -17.31 4.44
CA ALA A 395 16.18 -16.65 5.36
C ALA A 395 15.49 -16.43 6.72
N GLU A 396 15.95 -17.15 7.73
CA GLU A 396 15.51 -17.06 9.12
C GLU A 396 16.23 -15.92 9.85
N ARG A 397 15.87 -15.67 11.11
CA ARG A 397 16.48 -14.61 11.94
C ARG A 397 17.99 -14.74 12.09
N ARG A 398 18.55 -15.95 11.97
CA ARG A 398 19.97 -16.23 12.24
C ARG A 398 20.72 -16.91 11.09
N VAL A 399 20.01 -17.40 10.07
CA VAL A 399 20.59 -18.29 9.07
C VAL A 399 19.99 -18.02 7.70
N PHE A 400 20.79 -18.23 6.66
CA PHE A 400 20.38 -18.25 5.25
C PHE A 400 20.14 -19.69 4.77
N GLY A 401 19.52 -19.84 3.61
CA GLY A 401 19.27 -21.13 2.96
C GLY A 401 18.21 -21.03 1.87
N GLY A 402 17.95 -22.10 1.13
CA GLY A 402 16.99 -22.16 0.04
C GLY A 402 17.19 -21.06 -1.01
N PHE A 403 18.45 -20.76 -1.37
CA PHE A 403 18.82 -19.62 -2.23
C PHE A 403 18.56 -18.22 -1.64
N CYS A 404 18.05 -18.12 -0.41
CA CYS A 404 17.65 -16.90 0.26
C CYS A 404 18.71 -16.45 1.28
N TYR A 405 19.10 -15.18 1.24
CA TYR A 405 20.13 -14.61 2.14
C TYR A 405 19.65 -13.46 3.01
N LEU A 406 18.55 -12.81 2.66
CA LEU A 406 17.89 -11.82 3.50
C LEU A 406 16.39 -11.96 3.24
N ASN A 407 15.60 -11.98 4.31
CA ASN A 407 14.16 -12.13 4.20
C ASN A 407 13.48 -10.83 3.75
N ASN A 408 13.28 -10.70 2.44
CA ASN A 408 12.72 -9.52 1.78
C ASN A 408 11.30 -9.21 2.31
N ALA A 409 10.42 -10.22 2.29
CA ALA A 409 9.04 -10.10 2.73
C ALA A 409 8.94 -9.79 4.23
N ALA A 410 9.76 -10.43 5.08
CA ALA A 410 9.74 -10.16 6.51
C ALA A 410 10.22 -8.75 6.85
N ILE A 411 11.20 -8.19 6.13
CA ILE A 411 11.63 -6.79 6.33
C ILE A 411 10.52 -5.81 5.96
N ALA A 412 9.81 -6.06 4.87
CA ALA A 412 8.63 -5.28 4.50
C ALA A 412 7.51 -5.41 5.55
N ALA A 413 7.20 -6.62 6.00
CA ALA A 413 6.19 -6.86 7.02
C ALA A 413 6.54 -6.22 8.37
N GLU A 414 7.80 -6.28 8.81
CA GLU A 414 8.27 -5.59 10.01
C GLU A 414 8.07 -4.08 9.93
N TYR A 415 8.31 -3.48 8.76
CA TYR A 415 8.02 -2.08 8.55
C TYR A 415 6.51 -1.77 8.62
N LEU A 416 5.69 -2.56 7.92
CA LEU A 416 4.24 -2.38 7.86
C LEU A 416 3.55 -2.61 9.22
N SER A 417 4.06 -3.54 10.03
CA SER A 417 3.51 -3.91 11.34
C SER A 417 3.44 -2.74 12.33
N GLN A 418 4.28 -1.73 12.13
CA GLN A 418 4.28 -0.50 12.93
C GLN A 418 3.02 0.36 12.69
N TYR A 419 2.31 0.13 11.58
CA TYR A 419 1.16 0.91 11.16
C TYR A 419 -0.17 0.14 11.24
N GLY A 420 -0.12 -1.19 11.40
CA GLY A 420 -1.29 -2.05 11.52
C GLY A 420 -0.92 -3.52 11.40
N ARG A 421 -1.88 -4.42 11.68
CA ARG A 421 -1.67 -5.86 11.53
C ARG A 421 -1.31 -6.22 10.08
N VAL A 422 -0.37 -7.14 9.89
CA VAL A 422 0.09 -7.58 8.57
C VAL A 422 -0.19 -9.06 8.41
N ALA A 423 -0.74 -9.48 7.26
CA ALA A 423 -0.72 -10.88 6.87
C ALA A 423 0.38 -11.11 5.83
N ILE A 424 1.17 -12.16 6.01
CA ILE A 424 2.08 -12.68 4.99
C ILE A 424 1.44 -13.95 4.43
N LEU A 425 1.14 -13.95 3.13
CA LEU A 425 0.64 -15.11 2.40
C LEU A 425 1.75 -15.63 1.48
N ASP A 426 2.30 -16.80 1.80
CA ASP A 426 3.30 -17.47 0.99
C ASP A 426 2.64 -18.50 0.06
N LEU A 427 2.80 -18.25 -1.25
CA LEU A 427 2.28 -19.09 -2.34
C LEU A 427 3.37 -19.86 -3.08
N ASP A 428 4.62 -19.74 -2.64
CA ASP A 428 5.73 -20.57 -3.12
C ASP A 428 5.46 -22.05 -2.83
N PHE A 429 5.96 -22.94 -3.70
CA PHE A 429 5.82 -24.38 -3.48
C PHE A 429 6.45 -24.83 -2.15
N HIS A 430 7.49 -24.15 -1.70
CA HIS A 430 8.21 -24.46 -0.48
C HIS A 430 7.69 -23.65 0.71
N HIS A 431 7.82 -24.23 1.90
CA HIS A 431 7.43 -23.53 3.12
C HIS A 431 8.35 -22.32 3.36
N GLY A 432 7.75 -21.15 3.56
CA GLY A 432 8.43 -19.92 3.98
C GLY A 432 8.92 -19.93 5.43
N ASN A 433 9.76 -20.91 5.79
CA ASN A 433 10.24 -21.15 7.16
C ASN A 433 10.94 -19.93 7.78
N GLY A 434 11.60 -19.09 6.97
CA GLY A 434 12.22 -17.87 7.45
C GLY A 434 11.20 -16.90 8.04
N GLN A 435 10.07 -16.72 7.36
CA GLN A 435 8.99 -15.84 7.83
C GLN A 435 8.36 -16.41 9.10
N GLN A 436 8.11 -17.71 9.13
CA GLN A 436 7.60 -18.41 10.31
C GLN A 436 8.53 -18.19 11.51
N ASP A 437 9.84 -18.44 11.38
CA ASP A 437 10.82 -18.24 12.45
C ASP A 437 10.84 -16.78 12.96
N ILE A 438 10.86 -15.81 12.05
CA ILE A 438 11.00 -14.39 12.40
C ILE A 438 9.82 -13.87 13.23
N PHE A 439 8.60 -14.34 12.94
CA PHE A 439 7.35 -13.87 13.54
C PHE A 439 6.68 -14.88 14.47
N TYR A 440 7.30 -16.03 14.75
CA TYR A 440 6.67 -17.15 15.47
C TYR A 440 6.08 -16.77 16.83
N GLU A 441 6.68 -15.80 17.51
CA GLU A 441 6.27 -15.32 18.84
C GLU A 441 5.42 -14.04 18.81
N ARG A 442 4.96 -13.60 17.64
CA ARG A 442 4.31 -12.30 17.42
C ARG A 442 2.87 -12.41 16.93
N ALA A 443 1.99 -11.57 17.47
CA ALA A 443 0.56 -11.53 17.11
C ALA A 443 0.21 -10.44 16.08
N ASP A 444 1.12 -9.49 15.84
CA ASP A 444 0.92 -8.35 14.95
C ASP A 444 1.18 -8.70 13.48
N VAL A 445 1.81 -9.84 13.22
CA VAL A 445 2.06 -10.40 11.88
C VAL A 445 1.55 -11.83 11.83
N PHE A 446 0.64 -12.13 10.89
CA PHE A 446 0.10 -13.46 10.66
C PHE A 446 0.78 -14.12 9.45
N THR A 447 1.49 -15.22 9.67
CA THR A 447 2.15 -15.98 8.61
C THR A 447 1.28 -17.13 8.14
N VAL A 448 0.99 -17.18 6.84
CA VAL A 448 0.18 -18.23 6.20
C VAL A 448 0.94 -18.78 5.00
N SER A 449 1.17 -20.08 4.96
CA SER A 449 1.93 -20.70 3.86
C SER A 449 1.22 -21.94 3.31
N ILE A 450 1.10 -22.02 1.98
CA ILE A 450 0.57 -23.18 1.26
C ILE A 450 1.73 -23.83 0.50
N HIS A 451 2.18 -24.99 0.96
CA HIS A 451 3.43 -25.58 0.49
C HIS A 451 3.36 -27.12 0.39
N GLY A 452 4.35 -27.72 -0.28
CA GLY A 452 4.55 -29.16 -0.27
C GLY A 452 4.80 -29.68 1.15
N ALA A 453 4.13 -30.77 1.52
CA ALA A 453 4.17 -31.27 2.89
C ALA A 453 5.57 -31.77 3.28
N PRO A 454 6.13 -31.34 4.43
CA PRO A 454 7.31 -31.99 4.98
C PRO A 454 6.99 -33.44 5.39
N PRO A 455 7.97 -34.36 5.33
CA PRO A 455 9.37 -34.15 4.95
C PRO A 455 9.63 -34.26 3.43
N ALA A 456 8.58 -34.35 2.60
CA ALA A 456 8.74 -34.63 1.16
C ALA A 456 9.29 -33.42 0.38
N ALA A 457 8.94 -32.19 0.80
CA ALA A 457 9.46 -30.96 0.21
C ALA A 457 10.41 -30.22 1.16
N TYR A 458 11.39 -29.49 0.60
CA TYR A 458 12.25 -28.57 1.34
C TYR A 458 11.36 -27.52 2.06
N PRO A 459 11.65 -27.15 3.33
CA PRO A 459 12.87 -27.39 4.12
C PRO A 459 12.91 -28.71 4.91
N HIS A 460 11.94 -29.62 4.72
CA HIS A 460 11.85 -30.95 5.34
C HIS A 460 11.64 -30.99 6.87
N CYS A 461 12.16 -30.02 7.62
CA CYS A 461 12.16 -30.00 9.09
C CYS A 461 11.25 -28.92 9.72
N SER A 462 10.48 -28.20 8.91
CA SER A 462 9.43 -27.26 9.33
C SER A 462 8.33 -27.18 8.28
N GLY A 463 7.23 -26.49 8.59
CA GLY A 463 6.04 -26.40 7.74
C GLY A 463 4.98 -27.44 8.12
N PHE A 464 5.09 -28.03 9.31
CA PHE A 464 4.07 -28.97 9.79
C PHE A 464 2.81 -28.20 10.21
N ALA A 465 1.64 -28.82 10.03
CA ALA A 465 0.35 -28.18 10.29
C ALA A 465 0.09 -27.85 11.77
N ASP A 466 0.81 -28.49 12.68
CA ASP A 466 0.75 -28.29 14.14
C ASP A 466 1.66 -27.17 14.64
N GLU A 467 2.47 -26.56 13.77
CA GLU A 467 3.27 -25.37 14.07
C GLU A 467 2.37 -24.13 13.97
N ARG A 468 1.86 -23.65 15.11
CA ARG A 468 0.82 -22.60 15.16
C ARG A 468 1.27 -21.27 15.77
N GLY A 469 2.58 -21.09 15.93
CA GLY A 469 3.15 -19.97 16.68
C GLY A 469 3.38 -20.33 18.14
N GLN A 470 3.94 -19.40 18.91
CA GLN A 470 4.24 -19.56 20.33
C GLN A 470 4.07 -18.23 21.07
N LEU A 471 4.00 -18.30 22.41
CA LEU A 471 3.88 -17.12 23.27
C LEU A 471 2.74 -16.20 22.82
N ALA A 472 3.03 -14.92 22.56
CA ALA A 472 2.02 -13.98 22.07
C ALA A 472 1.53 -14.31 20.64
N GLY A 473 2.35 -15.00 19.84
CA GLY A 473 2.04 -15.42 18.47
C GLY A 473 1.27 -16.73 18.36
N GLU A 474 0.80 -17.35 19.45
CA GLU A 474 -0.04 -18.54 19.36
C GLU A 474 -1.31 -18.26 18.52
N GLY A 475 -1.53 -19.06 17.48
CA GLY A 475 -2.58 -18.87 16.49
C GLY A 475 -2.24 -17.89 15.38
N ALA A 476 -1.07 -17.23 15.41
CA ALA A 476 -0.59 -16.30 14.40
C ALA A 476 0.37 -16.95 13.36
N ASN A 477 0.39 -18.28 13.29
CA ASN A 477 1.01 -19.03 12.18
C ASN A 477 0.04 -20.11 11.66
N LEU A 478 -0.10 -20.21 10.34
CA LEU A 478 -0.94 -21.20 9.68
C LEU A 478 -0.20 -21.87 8.52
N ASN A 479 0.21 -23.11 8.76
CA ASN A 479 0.76 -23.98 7.72
C ASN A 479 -0.34 -24.83 7.08
N LEU A 480 -0.37 -24.82 5.75
CA LEU A 480 -1.28 -25.61 4.93
C LEU A 480 -0.49 -26.57 4.03
N PRO A 481 0.20 -27.58 4.62
CA PRO A 481 0.98 -28.54 3.86
C PRO A 481 0.07 -29.40 2.98
N LEU A 482 0.45 -29.57 1.72
CA LEU A 482 -0.26 -30.36 0.72
C LEU A 482 0.64 -31.46 0.17
N PRO A 483 0.08 -32.64 -0.19
CA PRO A 483 0.88 -33.74 -0.73
C PRO A 483 1.53 -33.35 -2.07
N GLU A 484 2.58 -34.08 -2.48
CA GLU A 484 3.30 -33.82 -3.73
C GLU A 484 2.39 -33.89 -4.98
N THR A 485 1.32 -34.70 -4.92
CA THR A 485 0.34 -34.82 -5.99
C THR A 485 -0.98 -34.20 -5.57
N ILE A 486 -1.36 -33.10 -6.22
CA ILE A 486 -2.66 -32.44 -6.05
C ILE A 486 -3.28 -32.10 -7.40
N THR A 487 -4.56 -31.71 -7.37
CA THR A 487 -5.21 -31.02 -8.49
C THR A 487 -5.16 -29.50 -8.27
N ALA A 488 -5.28 -28.72 -9.36
CA ALA A 488 -5.44 -27.27 -9.26
C ALA A 488 -6.66 -26.87 -8.40
N GLU A 489 -7.74 -27.67 -8.46
CA GLU A 489 -8.91 -27.48 -7.60
C GLU A 489 -8.55 -27.59 -6.10
N ARG A 490 -7.75 -28.60 -5.73
CA ARG A 490 -7.32 -28.78 -4.34
C ARG A 490 -6.45 -27.63 -3.86
N TYR A 491 -5.56 -27.12 -4.72
CA TYR A 491 -4.79 -25.91 -4.43
C TYR A 491 -5.72 -24.73 -4.18
N ARG A 492 -6.67 -24.46 -5.10
CA ARG A 492 -7.62 -23.35 -4.98
C ARG A 492 -8.49 -23.42 -3.73
N GLN A 493 -8.97 -24.61 -3.36
CA GLN A 493 -9.70 -24.81 -2.10
C GLN A 493 -8.85 -24.48 -0.86
N THR A 494 -7.55 -24.78 -0.93
CA THR A 494 -6.61 -24.48 0.15
C THR A 494 -6.31 -22.98 0.21
N LEU A 495 -6.19 -22.32 -0.94
CA LEU A 495 -6.09 -20.87 -1.03
C LEU A 495 -7.34 -20.18 -0.44
N HIS A 496 -8.55 -20.67 -0.73
CA HIS A 496 -9.76 -20.15 -0.08
C HIS A 496 -9.71 -20.23 1.46
N LYS A 497 -9.18 -21.32 2.03
CA LYS A 497 -9.00 -21.45 3.49
C LYS A 497 -7.97 -20.45 4.02
N ALA A 498 -6.83 -20.31 3.35
CA ALA A 498 -5.82 -19.32 3.70
C ALA A 498 -6.42 -17.90 3.70
N LEU A 499 -7.13 -17.53 2.63
CA LEU A 499 -7.77 -16.22 2.51
C LEU A 499 -8.87 -15.98 3.54
N ALA A 500 -9.63 -17.02 3.92
CA ALA A 500 -10.61 -16.92 4.99
C ALA A 500 -9.94 -16.64 6.34
N ALA A 501 -8.86 -17.34 6.67
CA ALA A 501 -8.09 -17.08 7.89
C ALA A 501 -7.47 -15.67 7.88
N ILE A 502 -6.97 -15.21 6.74
CA ILE A 502 -6.46 -13.84 6.57
C ILE A 502 -7.56 -12.81 6.81
N ARG A 503 -8.78 -13.03 6.30
CA ARG A 503 -9.93 -12.14 6.55
C ARG A 503 -10.29 -12.10 8.04
N GLU A 504 -10.30 -13.25 8.70
CA GLU A 504 -10.57 -13.34 10.15
C GLU A 504 -9.50 -12.62 10.97
N PHE A 505 -8.23 -12.75 10.58
CA PHE A 505 -7.13 -12.00 11.20
C PHE A 505 -7.28 -10.48 11.02
N GLY A 506 -8.00 -10.00 10.00
CA GLY A 506 -8.27 -8.59 9.75
C GLY A 506 -7.02 -7.71 9.65
N PRO A 507 -6.08 -8.00 8.72
CA PRO A 507 -4.87 -7.20 8.52
C PRO A 507 -5.19 -5.88 7.81
N ALA A 508 -4.36 -4.87 8.08
CA ALA A 508 -4.34 -3.61 7.34
C ALA A 508 -3.51 -3.71 6.04
N PHE A 509 -2.53 -4.62 6.00
CA PHE A 509 -1.64 -4.82 4.85
C PHE A 509 -1.47 -6.30 4.55
N LEU A 510 -1.34 -6.63 3.27
CA LEU A 510 -1.01 -7.97 2.80
C LEU A 510 0.39 -7.96 2.15
N VAL A 511 1.23 -8.92 2.54
CA VAL A 511 2.48 -9.23 1.84
C VAL A 511 2.31 -10.61 1.21
N VAL A 512 2.40 -10.71 -0.10
CA VAL A 512 2.31 -11.98 -0.84
C VAL A 512 3.70 -12.39 -1.29
N CYS A 513 4.15 -13.55 -0.84
CA CYS A 513 5.39 -14.15 -1.32
C CYS A 513 5.03 -15.03 -2.52
N LEU A 514 5.37 -14.54 -3.72
CA LEU A 514 4.94 -15.13 -4.97
C LEU A 514 6.04 -16.04 -5.52
N GLY A 515 5.94 -17.33 -5.23
CA GLY A 515 6.64 -18.37 -5.97
C GLY A 515 5.83 -18.86 -7.16
N LEU A 516 6.50 -19.06 -8.30
CA LEU A 516 5.89 -19.57 -9.53
C LEU A 516 6.27 -21.04 -9.81
N ASP A 517 6.90 -21.71 -8.84
CA ASP A 517 7.32 -23.11 -8.85
C ASP A 517 6.22 -24.10 -8.49
N THR A 518 5.05 -23.61 -8.07
CA THR A 518 3.81 -24.41 -8.06
C THR A 518 3.33 -24.81 -9.47
N ALA A 519 3.96 -24.24 -10.52
CA ALA A 519 3.62 -24.48 -11.91
C ALA A 519 3.98 -25.88 -12.40
N LYS A 520 3.18 -26.39 -13.33
CA LYS A 520 3.40 -27.66 -14.01
C LYS A 520 4.81 -27.75 -14.59
N ALA A 521 5.51 -28.82 -14.21
CA ALA A 521 6.85 -29.17 -14.67
C ALA A 521 7.95 -28.15 -14.30
N ASP A 522 7.72 -27.35 -13.25
CA ASP A 522 8.83 -26.66 -12.58
C ASP A 522 9.84 -27.69 -12.04
N PRO A 523 11.16 -27.44 -12.14
CA PRO A 523 12.15 -28.40 -11.65
C PRO A 523 12.21 -28.52 -10.12
N THR A 524 11.60 -27.61 -9.38
CA THR A 524 11.65 -27.59 -7.90
C THR A 524 10.31 -27.89 -7.23
N GLY A 525 9.20 -27.82 -7.97
CA GLY A 525 7.86 -28.13 -7.47
C GLY A 525 7.17 -29.22 -8.27
N SER A 526 6.26 -29.94 -7.62
CA SER A 526 5.58 -31.11 -8.20
C SER A 526 4.14 -30.85 -8.66
N TRP A 527 3.61 -29.65 -8.44
CA TRP A 527 2.20 -29.35 -8.67
C TRP A 527 1.86 -28.98 -10.12
N PRO A 528 0.59 -29.11 -10.53
CA PRO A 528 0.23 -29.02 -11.95
C PRO A 528 -0.30 -27.65 -12.37
N LEU A 529 -0.04 -26.56 -11.64
CA LEU A 529 -0.68 -25.26 -11.92
C LEU A 529 -0.27 -24.72 -13.30
N ILE A 530 -1.23 -24.14 -13.99
CA ILE A 530 -1.02 -23.48 -15.30
C ILE A 530 -1.39 -22.00 -15.20
N ALA A 531 -1.08 -21.22 -16.24
CA ALA A 531 -1.36 -19.78 -16.29
C ALA A 531 -2.79 -19.39 -15.87
N LYS A 532 -3.80 -20.18 -16.25
CA LYS A 532 -5.19 -19.97 -15.82
C LYS A 532 -5.40 -20.08 -14.31
N ASP A 533 -4.67 -20.97 -13.64
CA ASP A 533 -4.75 -21.12 -12.19
C ASP A 533 -4.09 -19.93 -11.49
N PHE A 534 -2.97 -19.42 -12.03
CA PHE A 534 -2.34 -18.20 -11.54
C PHE A 534 -3.25 -16.98 -11.67
N ASP A 535 -3.97 -16.80 -12.78
CA ASP A 535 -5.02 -15.77 -12.92
C ASP A 535 -6.10 -15.92 -11.84
N GLY A 536 -6.59 -17.14 -11.61
CA GLY A 536 -7.56 -17.43 -10.55
C GLY A 536 -7.04 -17.05 -9.15
N ASN A 537 -5.78 -17.42 -8.84
CA ASN A 537 -5.13 -17.07 -7.58
C ASN A 537 -5.02 -15.55 -7.41
N GLY A 538 -4.59 -14.85 -8.47
CA GLY A 538 -4.52 -13.39 -8.50
C GLY A 538 -5.88 -12.76 -8.21
N ARG A 539 -6.95 -13.21 -8.87
CA ARG A 539 -8.31 -12.70 -8.65
C ARG A 539 -8.77 -12.86 -7.21
N LEU A 540 -8.54 -14.05 -6.62
CA LEU A 540 -8.93 -14.33 -5.24
C LEU A 540 -8.25 -13.40 -4.24
N ILE A 541 -6.96 -13.11 -4.44
CA ILE A 541 -6.20 -12.17 -3.62
C ILE A 541 -6.67 -10.73 -3.87
N GLY A 542 -6.85 -10.33 -5.12
CA GLY A 542 -7.25 -8.98 -5.50
C GLY A 542 -8.61 -8.58 -4.92
N ALA A 543 -9.53 -9.54 -4.82
CA ALA A 543 -10.86 -9.37 -4.22
C ALA A 543 -10.83 -9.06 -2.71
N LEU A 544 -9.70 -9.20 -2.02
CA LEU A 544 -9.57 -8.74 -0.64
C LEU A 544 -9.58 -7.21 -0.53
N GLY A 545 -9.20 -6.49 -1.59
CA GLY A 545 -9.16 -5.02 -1.59
C GLY A 545 -8.17 -4.42 -0.57
N LEU A 546 -7.18 -5.20 -0.11
CA LEU A 546 -6.15 -4.74 0.82
C LEU A 546 -4.97 -4.09 0.07
N PRO A 547 -4.32 -3.07 0.66
CA PRO A 547 -3.00 -2.63 0.22
C PRO A 547 -2.04 -3.81 0.24
N THR A 548 -1.53 -4.19 -0.94
CA THR A 548 -0.80 -5.46 -1.11
C THR A 548 0.58 -5.25 -1.73
N LEU A 549 1.60 -5.71 -1.03
CA LEU A 549 2.95 -5.87 -1.58
C LEU A 549 3.13 -7.32 -2.05
N ILE A 550 3.55 -7.51 -3.28
CA ILE A 550 3.94 -8.79 -3.84
C ILE A 550 5.47 -8.83 -3.87
N VAL A 551 6.07 -9.89 -3.36
CA VAL A 551 7.52 -10.11 -3.34
C VAL A 551 7.83 -11.38 -4.11
N GLN A 552 8.68 -11.31 -5.13
CA GLN A 552 9.05 -12.48 -5.91
C GLN A 552 9.91 -13.45 -5.08
N GLU A 553 9.50 -14.73 -5.05
CA GLU A 553 10.26 -15.83 -4.44
C GLU A 553 10.77 -16.80 -5.53
N GLY A 554 10.35 -18.07 -5.51
CA GLY A 554 10.77 -19.14 -6.42
C GLY A 554 10.11 -19.13 -7.81
N GLY A 555 10.25 -20.24 -8.54
CA GLY A 555 9.84 -20.40 -9.94
C GLY A 555 11.01 -20.36 -10.92
N TYR A 556 11.26 -21.50 -11.56
CA TYR A 556 12.52 -21.77 -12.27
C TYR A 556 12.30 -22.34 -13.68
N ARG A 557 11.06 -22.68 -14.04
CA ARG A 557 10.72 -23.06 -15.42
C ARG A 557 10.66 -21.85 -16.35
N THR A 558 11.79 -21.50 -16.93
CA THR A 558 11.97 -20.35 -17.84
C THR A 558 10.93 -20.26 -18.97
N ARG A 559 10.47 -21.38 -19.53
CA ARG A 559 9.49 -21.41 -20.63
C ARG A 559 8.09 -20.89 -20.26
N THR A 560 7.70 -20.96 -18.99
CA THR A 560 6.35 -20.60 -18.53
C THR A 560 6.35 -19.51 -17.47
N LEU A 561 7.52 -19.19 -16.90
CA LEU A 561 7.68 -18.27 -15.77
C LEU A 561 6.99 -16.92 -16.01
N GLY A 562 7.34 -16.22 -17.09
CA GLY A 562 6.77 -14.91 -17.38
C GLY A 562 5.26 -14.95 -17.66
N VAL A 563 4.79 -15.98 -18.37
CA VAL A 563 3.35 -16.15 -18.68
C VAL A 563 2.54 -16.36 -17.40
N ASN A 564 3.05 -17.18 -16.48
CA ASN A 564 2.42 -17.42 -15.18
C ASN A 564 2.37 -16.13 -14.34
N ALA A 565 3.48 -15.37 -14.30
CA ALA A 565 3.54 -14.07 -13.62
C ALA A 565 2.52 -13.08 -14.20
N ARG A 566 2.48 -12.94 -15.53
CA ARG A 566 1.52 -12.07 -16.22
C ARG A 566 0.09 -12.43 -15.85
N SER A 567 -0.28 -13.70 -15.98
CA SER A 567 -1.65 -14.15 -15.67
C SER A 567 -2.02 -13.90 -14.21
N PHE A 568 -1.12 -14.13 -13.25
CA PHE A 568 -1.35 -13.75 -11.86
C PHE A 568 -1.70 -12.26 -11.70
N PHE A 569 -0.90 -11.37 -12.29
CA PHE A 569 -1.11 -9.94 -12.16
C PHE A 569 -2.32 -9.41 -12.93
N GLU A 570 -2.66 -9.98 -14.08
CA GLU A 570 -3.90 -9.67 -14.80
C GLU A 570 -5.14 -9.99 -13.94
N GLY A 571 -5.14 -11.17 -13.31
CA GLY A 571 -6.20 -11.58 -12.39
C GLY A 571 -6.27 -10.71 -11.14
N LEU A 572 -5.12 -10.46 -10.51
CA LEU A 572 -5.00 -9.58 -9.33
C LEU A 572 -5.55 -8.19 -9.61
N TRP A 573 -5.07 -7.57 -10.69
CA TRP A 573 -5.45 -6.22 -11.08
C TRP A 573 -6.96 -6.11 -11.38
N ALA A 574 -7.48 -7.05 -12.16
CA ALA A 574 -8.89 -7.05 -12.56
C ALA A 574 -9.82 -7.11 -11.34
N ALA A 575 -9.56 -8.03 -10.39
CA ALA A 575 -10.39 -8.17 -9.20
C ALA A 575 -10.24 -6.98 -8.24
N HIS A 576 -9.02 -6.46 -8.07
CA HIS A 576 -8.76 -5.32 -7.18
C HIS A 576 -9.48 -4.04 -7.66
N ARG A 577 -9.53 -3.78 -8.97
CA ARG A 577 -10.25 -2.63 -9.54
C ARG A 577 -11.77 -2.77 -9.54
N ALA A 578 -12.27 -4.00 -9.65
CA ALA A 578 -13.71 -4.23 -9.77
C ALA A 578 -14.48 -3.81 -8.52
N GLY A 579 -13.80 -3.60 -7.37
CA GLY A 579 -14.46 -3.37 -6.09
C GLY A 579 -15.37 -4.54 -5.67
N ASP A 580 -15.24 -5.68 -6.36
CA ASP A 580 -16.10 -6.85 -6.25
C ASP A 580 -15.71 -7.61 -4.99
N ARG A 581 -16.22 -7.10 -3.87
CA ARG A 581 -16.21 -7.81 -2.59
C ARG A 581 -17.16 -8.98 -2.79
N GLY A 582 -16.62 -10.11 -3.24
CA GLY A 582 -17.37 -11.36 -3.41
C GLY A 582 -18.23 -11.66 -2.17
N PRO A 583 -19.30 -12.46 -2.32
CA PRO A 583 -20.35 -12.58 -1.31
C PRO A 583 -19.79 -12.92 0.09
N VAL A 584 -20.37 -12.22 1.08
CA VAL A 584 -20.14 -12.33 2.53
C VAL A 584 -20.26 -13.76 3.03
#